data_AF-A0A7Z7KBT0-F1
#
_entry.id   AF-A0A7Z7KBT0-F1
#
_cell.length_a   1.000
_cell.length_b   1.000
_cell.length_c   1.000
_cell.angle_alpha   90.00
_cell.angle_beta   90.00
_cell.angle_gamma   90.00
#
_symmetry.space_group_name_H-M   'P 1'
#
loop_
_entity.id
_entity.type
_entity.pdbx_description
1 polymer ?
#
loop_
_entity_poly.entity_id
_entity_poly.type
_entity_poly.pdbx_seq_one_letter_code
_entity_poly.pdbx_strand_id
1 'polypeptide(L)' 'MTVILGMPFIFTIDCLRGSEEPTLKRTYQEFTDYTDEDLMEYIEMEFDVKPELIVNRRLDSSWTFKSHILED' A
#
# COMPACT_ATOMS: atom_id res chain seq x y z
N MET A 1 7.40 18.34 7.43
CA MET A 1 7.78 16.95 7.11
C MET A 1 6.50 16.18 6.92
N THR A 2 6.19 15.79 5.68
CA THR A 2 4.96 15.07 5.33
C THR A 2 5.33 13.61 5.23
N VAL A 3 4.76 12.75 6.07
CA VAL A 3 4.89 11.30 5.92
C VAL A 3 3.82 10.87 4.91
N ILE A 4 4.24 10.57 3.68
CA ILE A 4 3.36 10.00 2.66
C ILE A 4 3.37 8.48 2.85
N LEU A 5 2.20 7.91 3.13
CA LEU A 5 2.02 6.47 3.29
C LEU A 5 1.96 5.80 1.90
N GLY A 6 3.08 5.78 1.16
CA GLY A 6 3.27 4.91 -0.02
C GLY A 6 3.83 3.52 0.34
N MET A 7 4.19 3.32 1.61
CA MET A 7 4.64 2.02 2.15
C MET A 7 3.59 0.94 2.43
N PRO A 8 2.25 1.14 2.40
CA PRO A 8 1.31 0.11 2.84
C PRO A 8 1.10 -1.00 1.79
N PHE A 9 1.27 -0.74 0.49
CA PHE A 9 0.93 -1.72 -0.56
C PHE A 9 1.96 -2.84 -0.67
N ILE A 10 3.25 -2.53 -0.69
CA ILE A 10 4.33 -3.55 -0.71
C ILE A 10 4.24 -4.45 0.53
N PHE A 11 3.94 -3.87 1.69
CA PHE A 11 3.70 -4.63 2.92
C PHE A 11 2.47 -5.53 2.81
N THR A 12 1.38 -5.02 2.21
CA THR A 12 0.17 -5.80 1.96
C THR A 12 0.45 -6.99 1.04
N ILE A 13 1.20 -6.78 -0.04
CA ILE A 13 1.61 -7.85 -0.97
C ILE A 13 2.45 -8.92 -0.25
N ASP A 14 3.44 -8.51 0.55
CA ASP A 14 4.30 -9.42 1.32
C ASP A 14 3.46 -10.29 2.28
N CYS A 15 2.47 -9.69 2.94
CA CYS A 15 1.53 -10.36 3.82
C CYS A 15 0.61 -11.35 3.07
N LEU A 16 0.02 -10.93 1.94
CA LEU A 16 -0.88 -11.76 1.13
C LEU A 16 -0.16 -12.98 0.54
N ARG A 17 1.15 -12.87 0.25
CA ARG A 17 1.98 -13.99 -0.22
C ARG A 17 2.25 -15.05 0.86
N GLY A 18 1.96 -14.75 2.14
CA GLY A 18 2.07 -15.72 3.23
C GLY A 18 3.50 -16.22 3.49
N SER A 19 4.52 -15.40 3.21
CA SER A 19 5.91 -15.79 3.46
C SER A 19 6.16 -15.98 4.96
N GLU A 20 6.65 -17.17 5.35
CA GLU A 20 6.93 -17.53 6.75
C GLU A 20 7.95 -16.61 7.42
N GLU A 21 8.82 -15.96 6.63
CA GLU A 21 9.65 -14.83 7.04
C GLU A 21 9.33 -13.61 6.15
N PRO A 22 8.81 -12.49 6.72
CA PRO A 22 8.51 -11.29 5.94
C PRO A 22 9.80 -10.70 5.40
N THR A 23 10.11 -11.00 4.14
CA THR A 23 11.28 -10.47 3.44
C THR A 23 10.88 -9.23 2.67
N LEU A 24 10.36 -8.25 3.41
CA LEU A 24 10.02 -6.90 2.92
C LEU A 24 11.08 -6.33 1.98
N LYS A 25 12.37 -6.61 2.22
CA LYS A 25 13.48 -6.19 1.37
C LYS A 25 13.42 -6.78 -0.04
N ARG A 26 13.07 -8.06 -0.19
CA ARG A 26 12.98 -8.74 -1.50
C ARG A 26 11.77 -8.22 -2.28
N THR A 27 10.63 -8.12 -1.59
CA THR A 27 9.40 -7.54 -2.15
C THR A 27 9.64 -6.09 -2.57
N TYR A 28 10.37 -5.29 -1.77
CA TYR A 28 10.77 -3.93 -2.17
C TYR A 28 11.61 -3.88 -3.45
N GLN A 29 12.54 -4.81 -3.63
CA GLN A 29 13.38 -4.84 -4.84
C GLN A 29 12.60 -5.28 -6.08
N GLU A 30 11.60 -6.15 -5.92
CA GLU A 30 10.75 -6.60 -7.01
C GLU A 30 9.82 -5.49 -7.51
N PHE A 31 9.35 -4.64 -6.60
CA PHE A 31 8.37 -3.58 -6.87
C PHE A 31 8.98 -2.17 -6.87
N THR A 32 10.30 -2.04 -6.99
CA THR A 32 10.99 -0.75 -6.85
C THR A 32 10.64 0.27 -7.93
N ASP A 33 10.19 -0.20 -9.10
CA ASP A 33 9.79 0.63 -10.23
C ASP A 33 8.27 0.82 -10.33
N TYR A 34 7.49 0.22 -9.43
CA TYR A 34 6.03 0.30 -9.45
C TYR A 34 5.56 1.57 -8.75
N THR A 35 4.58 2.25 -9.35
CA THR A 35 3.85 3.32 -8.69
C THR A 35 2.82 2.75 -7.71
N ASP A 36 2.25 3.60 -6.85
CA ASP A 36 1.16 3.17 -5.97
C ASP A 36 -0.04 2.59 -6.76
N GLU A 37 -0.27 3.06 -8.00
CA GLU A 37 -1.31 2.56 -8.90
C GLU A 37 -1.01 1.15 -9.40
N ASP A 38 0.22 0.92 -9.90
CA ASP A 38 0.65 -0.41 -10.37
C ASP A 38 0.54 -1.45 -9.23
N LEU A 39 0.83 -1.03 -7.99
CA LEU A 39 0.71 -1.90 -6.82
C LEU A 39 -0.74 -2.20 -6.45
N MET A 40 -1.63 -1.21 -6.53
CA MET A 40 -3.07 -1.43 -6.30
C MET A 40 -3.65 -2.36 -7.36
N GLU A 41 -3.33 -2.14 -8.63
CA GLU A 41 -3.76 -3.00 -9.73
C GLU A 41 -3.21 -4.43 -9.57
N TYR A 42 -1.93 -4.58 -9.22
CA TYR A 42 -1.34 -5.89 -8.95
C TYR A 42 -2.07 -6.61 -7.80
N ILE A 43 -2.41 -5.91 -6.72
CA ILE A 43 -3.13 -6.51 -5.58
C ILE A 43 -4.52 -6.99 -6.03
N GLU A 44 -5.24 -6.17 -6.80
CA GLU A 44 -6.57 -6.52 -7.30
C GLU A 44 -6.55 -7.71 -8.26
N MET A 45 -5.58 -7.75 -9.19
CA MET A 45 -5.49 -8.80 -10.19
C MET A 45 -4.93 -10.13 -9.65
N GLU A 46 -3.86 -10.09 -8.85
CA GLU A 46 -3.17 -11.30 -8.40
C GLU A 46 -3.90 -12.01 -7.26
N PHE A 47 -4.44 -11.24 -6.31
CA PHE A 47 -5.03 -11.80 -5.09
C PHE A 47 -6.56 -11.76 -5.07
N ASP A 48 -7.20 -11.26 -6.13
CA ASP A 48 -8.66 -11.11 -6.27
C ASP A 48 -9.30 -10.39 -5.05
N VAL A 49 -8.58 -9.41 -4.49
CA VAL A 49 -9.02 -8.62 -3.34
C VAL A 49 -9.12 -7.16 -3.69
N LYS A 50 -10.25 -6.55 -3.33
CA LYS A 50 -10.44 -5.11 -3.42
C LYS A 50 -9.73 -4.42 -2.25
N PRO A 51 -8.75 -3.53 -2.48
CA PRO A 51 -8.05 -2.85 -1.41
C PRO A 51 -8.98 -1.91 -0.65
N GLU A 52 -9.03 -2.06 0.69
CA GLU A 52 -9.75 -1.15 1.58
C GLU A 52 -8.76 -0.39 2.48
N LEU A 53 -8.76 0.95 2.37
CA LEU A 53 -7.93 1.80 3.22
C LEU A 53 -8.71 2.27 4.46
N ILE A 54 -8.40 1.70 5.62
CA ILE A 54 -9.01 2.07 6.91
C ILE A 54 -8.01 2.90 7.74
N VAL A 55 -8.38 4.15 8.04
CA VAL A 55 -7.52 5.07 8.81
C VAL A 55 -8.14 5.36 10.18
N ASN A 56 -7.70 4.64 11.21
CA ASN A 56 -8.13 4.86 12.60
C ASN A 56 -7.35 6.02 13.23
N ARG A 57 -8.05 7.00 13.83
CA ARG A 57 -7.42 8.21 14.40
C ARG A 57 -8.00 8.58 15.77
N ARG A 58 -7.17 9.25 16.59
CA ARG A 58 -7.62 9.93 17.81
C ARG A 58 -8.25 11.28 17.46
N LEU A 59 -9.32 11.63 18.17
CA LEU A 59 -10.14 12.81 17.91
C LEU A 59 -9.35 14.12 17.99
N ASP A 60 -8.37 14.17 18.89
CA ASP A 60 -7.51 15.32 19.20
C ASP A 60 -6.26 15.46 18.29
N SER A 61 -6.11 14.60 17.27
CA SER A 61 -4.93 14.61 16.41
C SER A 61 -5.13 15.47 15.15
N SER A 62 -4.21 16.40 14.87
CA SER A 62 -4.26 17.26 13.68
C SER A 62 -3.69 16.55 12.46
N TRP A 63 -4.56 16.08 11.55
CA TRP A 63 -4.17 15.40 10.31
C TRP A 63 -4.85 16.03 9.09
N THR A 64 -4.09 16.16 8.00
CA THR A 64 -4.62 16.50 6.68
C THR A 64 -4.62 15.25 5.80
N PHE A 65 -5.78 14.89 5.27
CA PHE A 65 -5.92 13.83 4.27
C PHE A 65 -5.90 14.45 2.87
N LYS A 66 -5.09 13.89 1.97
CA LYS A 66 -5.06 14.26 0.55
C LYS A 66 -5.22 12.98 -0.26
N SER A 67 -6.31 12.88 -1.01
CA SER A 67 -6.54 11.86 -2.03
C SER A 67 -6.51 12.52 -3.39
N HIS A 68 -5.84 11.91 -4.35
CA HIS A 68 -5.98 12.23 -5.76
C HIS A 68 -6.58 10.99 -6.42
N ILE A 69 -7.73 11.17 -7.08
CA ILE A 69 -8.27 10.17 -8.00
C ILE A 69 -7.70 10.56 -9.35
N LEU A 70 -6.97 9.67 -9.97
CA LEU A 70 -6.45 9.86 -11.32
C LEU A 70 -7.54 9.37 -12.28
N GLU A 71 -7.91 10.21 -13.24
CA GLU A 71 -8.77 9.82 -14.36
C GLU A 71 -7.85 9.31 -15.48
N ASP A 72 -8.25 8.20 -16.11
CA ASP A 72 -7.55 7.50 -17.22
C ASP A 72 -6.94 8.44 -18.27
#